data_AF-Q9HZG9-F1
#
_entry.id   AF-Q9HZG9-F1
#
_cell.length_a   1.000
_cell.length_b   1.000
_cell.length_c   1.000
_cell.angle_alpha   90.00
_cell.angle_beta   90.00
_cell.angle_gamma   90.00
#
_symmetry.space_group_name_H-M   'P 1'
#
loop_
_entity.id
_entity.type
_entity.pdbx_description
1 polymer ?
#
loop_
_entity_poly.entity_id
_entity_poly.type
_entity_poly.pdbx_seq_one_letter_code
_entity_poly.pdbx_strand_id
1 'polypeptide(L)'
;MKIKESPGAFHAASGTLRNVCRRKAAVRTTTTASSWCVEGRAWAFLVLSLYARRLPQSMDNLNSAVQVLIHGSNTLFILLGAVMVLAMHAGFAFLEVGTVRLKNQVNALSKILSDFAISALAYFFVGYWIAYGVTFFHPAAALTVDSGYALVKFFFLLTFAAAIPAIISGGIAERARFGPQLCATALIVAFVYPFFEGLVWNGNFGLQEWLKLEFGAPFHDFAGSVVVHALGGWLALAAVLLLGSRNGRYRDGKLVAMAPSSIPFLALGSWILIIGWFGFNVMSAQTLAGVSGLVAVNSLLAMVGGTMASLLIGRNDPGFLHNGPLAGLVAVCAGSDLMHPIGALATGLVAGALFVWAFTATQVRWKIDDVLGVWPLHGLCGVWGGIACGIFGQQALGGLGGVSLASQALGSLLGVTVAFAGGLLVYGLMKALLGIRLSQEEEYYGADLSIHKIGAISHE
;
A
#
# COMPACT_ATOMS: atom_id res chain seq x y z
N MET A 1 -8.78 32.01 33.22
CA MET A 1 -8.16 33.33 33.51
C MET A 1 -7.12 33.57 32.43
N LYS A 2 -7.12 34.75 31.80
CA LYS A 2 -6.46 35.07 30.51
C LYS A 2 -4.93 34.94 30.50
N ILE A 3 -4.45 34.65 29.29
CA ILE A 3 -3.10 34.75 28.71
C ILE A 3 -2.31 35.96 29.23
N LYS A 4 -1.03 35.75 29.54
CA LYS A 4 0.00 36.78 29.56
C LYS A 4 1.23 36.30 28.76
N GLU A 5 1.41 36.90 27.60
CA GLU A 5 2.71 37.05 26.94
C GLU A 5 3.47 38.20 27.60
N SER A 6 4.77 38.04 27.87
CA SER A 6 5.78 39.12 27.83
C SER A 6 7.20 38.55 27.99
N PRO A 7 8.26 39.30 27.60
CA PRO A 7 9.46 38.74 26.98
C PRO A 7 10.68 38.65 27.91
N GLY A 8 11.51 37.63 27.69
CA GLY A 8 12.81 37.44 28.35
C GLY A 8 13.91 38.28 27.71
N ALA A 9 14.16 39.43 28.32
CA ALA A 9 15.24 40.35 28.00
C ALA A 9 16.62 39.79 28.35
N PHE A 10 17.61 40.30 27.61
CA PHE A 10 19.05 40.23 27.83
C PHE A 10 19.45 40.26 29.31
N HIS A 11 20.18 39.23 29.75
CA HIS A 11 20.88 39.24 31.01
C HIS A 11 22.01 40.28 30.99
N ALA A 12 21.76 41.39 31.67
CA ALA A 12 22.77 42.29 32.17
C ALA A 12 23.62 41.56 33.23
N ALA A 13 24.91 41.41 32.97
CA ALA A 13 25.89 41.12 34.01
C ALA A 13 26.30 42.45 34.66
N SER A 14 25.81 42.64 35.88
CA SER A 14 26.22 43.66 36.83
C SER A 14 27.67 43.44 37.26
N GLY A 15 28.47 44.51 37.21
CA GLY A 15 29.90 44.47 37.56
C GLY A 15 30.42 45.85 37.94
N THR A 16 29.85 46.39 39.02
CA THR A 16 30.36 47.42 39.93
C THR A 16 31.57 48.26 39.49
N LEU A 17 31.28 49.48 39.02
CA LEU A 17 32.19 50.62 38.99
C LEU A 17 32.57 51.01 40.44
N ARG A 18 33.75 50.59 40.92
CA ARG A 18 34.39 51.18 42.10
C ARG A 18 35.85 51.49 41.82
N ASN A 19 36.12 52.79 41.65
CA ASN A 19 37.25 53.55 42.17
C ASN A 19 38.61 52.84 42.28
N VAL A 20 39.48 53.05 41.29
CA VAL A 20 40.93 53.05 41.51
C VAL A 20 41.52 54.37 41.02
N CYS A 21 41.72 55.25 41.99
CA CYS A 21 42.83 56.17 42.20
C CYS A 21 43.43 56.98 41.04
N ARG A 22 43.14 58.29 41.13
CA ARG A 22 44.05 59.44 40.91
C ARG A 22 45.55 59.09 40.83
N ARG A 23 46.20 59.38 39.71
CA ARG A 23 47.56 59.97 39.68
C ARG A 23 47.67 61.01 38.58
N LYS A 24 47.90 62.25 39.03
CA LYS A 24 48.43 63.38 38.24
C LYS A 24 49.91 63.10 37.93
N ALA A 25 50.30 63.22 36.67
CA ALA A 25 51.61 63.69 36.16
C ALA A 25 51.58 63.42 34.65
N ALA A 26 51.26 64.41 33.83
CA ALA A 26 52.28 65.22 33.15
C ALA A 26 53.39 64.35 32.53
N VAL A 27 53.32 64.14 31.21
CA VAL A 27 54.45 64.20 30.25
C VAL A 27 54.01 63.56 28.91
N ARG A 28 54.00 64.42 27.88
CA ARG A 28 54.24 64.15 26.45
C ARG A 28 53.40 63.07 25.76
N THR A 29 52.34 63.57 25.14
CA THR A 29 51.69 63.04 23.95
C THR A 29 52.68 62.67 22.85
N THR A 30 52.27 61.64 22.10
CA THR A 30 52.76 61.15 20.79
C THR A 30 53.72 59.96 20.86
N THR A 31 53.28 58.86 20.24
CA THR A 31 53.92 57.55 19.99
C THR A 31 53.54 56.36 20.88
N THR A 32 52.24 56.12 21.11
CA THR A 32 51.74 54.75 21.39
C THR A 32 50.52 54.33 20.56
N ALA A 33 49.98 55.16 19.66
CA ALA A 33 48.82 54.79 18.84
C ALA A 33 49.09 53.66 17.82
N SER A 34 50.36 53.40 17.48
CA SER A 34 50.72 52.35 16.51
C SER A 34 50.66 50.94 17.08
N SER A 35 51.02 50.71 18.36
CA SER A 35 51.03 49.37 18.95
C SER A 35 49.61 48.81 19.16
N TRP A 36 48.67 49.66 19.61
CA TRP A 36 47.25 49.29 19.75
C TRP A 36 46.60 48.93 18.40
N CYS A 37 47.04 49.58 17.31
CA CYS A 37 46.56 49.28 15.96
C CYS A 37 47.06 47.92 15.43
N VAL A 38 48.28 47.51 15.79
CA VAL A 38 48.84 46.21 15.38
C VAL A 38 48.20 45.07 16.17
N GLU A 39 48.02 45.22 17.48
CA GLU A 39 47.31 44.24 18.31
C GLU A 39 45.84 44.10 17.89
N GLY A 40 45.14 45.21 17.62
CA GLY A 40 43.75 45.18 17.13
C GLY A 40 43.59 44.46 15.79
N ARG A 41 44.56 44.61 14.87
CA ARG A 41 44.58 43.85 13.61
C ARG A 41 44.80 42.35 13.86
N ALA A 42 45.73 41.97 14.73
CA ALA A 42 45.98 40.57 15.06
C ALA A 42 44.73 39.89 15.67
N TRP A 43 44.03 40.58 16.58
CA TRP A 43 42.76 40.10 17.15
C TRP A 43 41.65 39.98 16.09
N ALA A 44 41.51 40.96 15.20
CA ALA A 44 40.52 40.90 14.12
C ALA A 44 40.78 39.71 13.16
N PHE A 45 42.03 39.47 12.77
CA PHE A 45 42.39 38.31 11.94
C PHE A 45 42.15 36.98 12.66
N LEU A 46 42.48 36.87 13.95
CA LEU A 46 42.22 35.66 14.73
C LEU A 46 40.72 35.37 14.83
N VAL A 47 39.89 36.37 15.17
CA VAL A 47 38.43 36.24 15.27
C VAL A 47 37.82 35.88 13.91
N LEU A 48 38.21 36.56 12.83
CA LEU A 48 37.75 36.25 11.48
C LEU A 48 38.16 34.84 11.06
N SER A 49 39.38 34.39 11.37
CA SER A 49 39.84 33.03 11.03
C SER A 49 39.09 31.94 11.82
N LEU A 50 38.78 32.19 13.10
CA LEU A 50 37.96 31.29 13.92
C LEU A 50 36.51 31.24 13.43
N TYR A 51 35.94 32.39 13.06
CA TYR A 51 34.59 32.46 12.50
C TYR A 51 34.54 31.78 11.12
N ALA A 52 35.54 32.01 10.27
CA ALA A 52 35.67 31.38 8.95
C ALA A 52 35.91 29.86 9.01
N ARG A 53 36.48 29.31 10.09
CA ARG A 53 36.54 27.85 10.31
C ARG A 53 35.26 27.30 10.94
N ARG A 54 34.61 28.04 11.85
CA ARG A 54 33.35 27.63 12.48
C ARG A 54 32.18 27.65 11.52
N LEU A 55 32.12 28.59 10.58
CA LEU A 55 31.03 28.71 9.62
C LEU A 55 30.88 27.44 8.76
N PRO A 56 31.92 26.94 8.05
CA PRO A 56 31.86 25.68 7.31
C PRO A 56 31.46 24.51 8.20
N GLN A 57 32.12 24.34 9.36
CA GLN A 57 31.79 23.24 10.28
C GLN A 57 30.34 23.31 10.79
N SER A 58 29.82 24.51 11.04
CA SER A 58 28.42 24.71 11.43
C SER A 58 27.45 24.37 10.31
N MET A 59 27.80 24.68 9.06
CA MET A 59 27.01 24.34 7.89
C MET A 59 27.06 22.83 7.60
N ASP A 60 28.21 22.18 7.77
CA ASP A 60 28.36 20.73 7.63
C ASP A 60 27.52 20.00 8.70
N ASN A 61 27.57 20.47 9.95
CA ASN A 61 26.74 19.95 11.04
C ASN A 61 25.24 20.15 10.76
N LEU A 62 24.85 21.31 10.24
CA LEU A 62 23.46 21.61 9.89
C LEU A 62 22.98 20.70 8.75
N ASN A 63 23.78 20.57 7.68
CA ASN A 63 23.49 19.69 6.56
C ASN A 63 23.35 18.24 7.02
N SER A 64 24.27 17.76 7.86
CA SER A 64 24.19 16.42 8.45
C SER A 64 22.92 16.22 9.28
N ALA A 65 22.55 17.20 10.12
CA ALA A 65 21.35 17.11 10.94
C ALA A 65 20.07 17.08 10.09
N VAL A 66 20.01 17.90 9.03
CA VAL A 66 18.89 17.92 8.08
C VAL A 66 18.78 16.58 7.33
N GLN A 67 19.89 15.99 6.88
CA GLN A 67 19.86 14.68 6.21
C GLN A 67 19.35 13.58 7.14
N VAL A 68 19.86 13.51 8.39
CA VAL A 68 19.36 12.54 9.39
C VAL A 68 17.85 12.71 9.60
N LEU A 69 17.35 13.95 9.68
CA LEU A 69 15.93 14.22 9.82
C LEU A 69 15.13 13.78 8.57
N ILE A 70 15.61 14.03 7.35
CA ILE A 70 14.96 13.62 6.11
C ILE A 70 14.88 12.09 6.02
N HIS A 71 15.99 11.39 6.22
CA HIS A 71 16.03 9.93 6.16
C HIS A 71 15.18 9.29 7.26
N GLY A 72 15.26 9.80 8.49
CA GLY A 72 14.42 9.36 9.60
C GLY A 72 12.93 9.60 9.33
N SER A 73 12.56 10.76 8.79
CA SER A 73 11.17 11.10 8.48
C SER A 73 10.60 10.27 7.32
N ASN A 74 11.40 10.03 6.27
CA ASN A 74 11.01 9.15 5.17
C ASN A 74 10.80 7.70 5.65
N THR A 75 11.71 7.22 6.51
CA THR A 75 11.61 5.89 7.12
C THR A 75 10.36 5.79 7.98
N LEU A 76 10.10 6.77 8.85
CA LEU A 76 8.89 6.81 9.68
C LEU A 76 7.61 6.84 8.81
N PHE A 77 7.59 7.69 7.79
CA PHE A 77 6.46 7.87 6.88
C PHE A 77 6.07 6.56 6.19
N ILE A 78 7.03 5.89 5.53
CA ILE A 78 6.75 4.63 4.84
C ILE A 78 6.52 3.46 5.80
N LEU A 79 7.12 3.48 7.01
CA LEU A 79 6.84 2.49 8.06
C LEU A 79 5.39 2.54 8.54
N LEU A 80 4.84 3.74 8.75
CA LEU A 80 3.43 3.91 9.09
C LEU A 80 2.53 3.31 8.00
N GLY A 81 2.87 3.55 6.73
CA GLY A 81 2.22 2.90 5.59
C GLY A 81 2.28 1.38 5.68
N ALA A 82 3.47 0.82 5.91
CA ALA A 82 3.67 -0.62 5.98
C ALA A 82 2.85 -1.27 7.11
N VAL A 83 2.80 -0.63 8.28
CA VAL A 83 1.99 -1.12 9.42
C VAL A 83 0.49 -1.02 9.13
N MET A 84 0.03 0.05 8.48
CA MET A 84 -1.38 0.20 8.08
C MET A 84 -1.80 -0.85 7.06
N VAL A 85 -0.93 -1.19 6.12
CA VAL A 85 -1.21 -2.21 5.09
C VAL A 85 -1.04 -3.63 5.67
N LEU A 86 -0.14 -3.83 6.63
CA LEU A 86 -0.13 -5.04 7.45
C LEU A 86 -1.48 -5.22 8.18
N ALA A 87 -2.04 -4.15 8.75
CA ALA A 87 -3.36 -4.21 9.38
C ALA A 87 -4.48 -4.57 8.39
N MET A 88 -4.35 -4.25 7.10
CA MET A 88 -5.30 -4.72 6.07
C MET A 88 -5.38 -6.24 6.00
N HIS A 89 -4.36 -6.99 6.39
CA HIS A 89 -4.41 -8.46 6.44
C HIS A 89 -5.37 -8.95 7.52
N ALA A 90 -5.44 -8.28 8.67
CA ALA A 90 -6.53 -8.52 9.62
C ALA A 90 -7.89 -8.14 8.99
N GLY A 91 -7.95 -7.06 8.21
CA GLY A 91 -9.12 -6.67 7.45
C GLY A 91 -9.62 -7.76 6.49
N PHE A 92 -8.73 -8.33 5.67
CA PHE A 92 -9.02 -9.48 4.80
C PHE A 92 -9.52 -10.68 5.61
N ALA A 93 -8.84 -11.00 6.73
CA ALA A 93 -9.23 -12.11 7.60
C ALA A 93 -10.64 -11.94 8.18
N PHE A 94 -10.99 -10.76 8.69
CA PHE A 94 -12.31 -10.50 9.25
C PHE A 94 -13.41 -10.38 8.16
N LEU A 95 -13.07 -9.85 6.99
CA LEU A 95 -14.00 -9.82 5.86
C LEU A 95 -14.33 -11.25 5.40
N GLU A 96 -13.32 -12.11 5.28
CA GLU A 96 -13.49 -13.52 4.93
C GLU A 96 -14.25 -14.29 6.01
N VAL A 97 -13.86 -14.17 7.28
CA VAL A 97 -14.49 -14.92 8.40
C VAL A 97 -15.97 -14.59 8.54
N GLY A 98 -16.37 -13.33 8.31
CA GLY A 98 -17.77 -12.92 8.35
C GLY A 98 -18.59 -13.41 7.15
N THR A 99 -17.95 -13.64 6.01
CA THR A 99 -18.62 -14.02 4.76
C THR A 99 -18.73 -15.53 4.57
N VAL A 100 -17.73 -16.30 5.02
CA VAL A 100 -17.78 -17.77 4.95
C VAL A 100 -18.74 -18.35 5.98
N ARG A 101 -19.19 -19.59 5.76
CA ARG A 101 -19.99 -20.38 6.70
C ARG A 101 -19.17 -20.69 7.96
N LEU A 102 -19.86 -20.82 9.09
CA LEU A 102 -19.26 -21.02 10.42
C LEU A 102 -18.18 -22.11 10.47
N LYS A 103 -18.37 -23.20 9.71
CA LYS A 103 -17.46 -24.35 9.64
C LYS A 103 -16.13 -24.11 8.89
N ASN A 104 -15.88 -22.89 8.42
CA ASN A 104 -14.70 -22.52 7.64
C ASN A 104 -13.96 -21.28 8.22
N GLN A 105 -14.36 -20.82 9.41
CA GLN A 105 -13.85 -19.59 10.01
C GLN A 105 -12.42 -19.74 10.53
N VAL A 106 -12.10 -20.85 11.20
CA VAL A 106 -10.73 -21.15 11.66
C VAL A 106 -9.77 -21.19 10.48
N ASN A 107 -10.21 -21.82 9.39
CA ASN A 107 -9.40 -21.89 8.17
C ASN A 107 -9.22 -20.54 7.49
N ALA A 108 -10.26 -19.70 7.44
CA ALA A 108 -10.14 -18.34 6.90
C ALA A 108 -9.09 -17.52 7.67
N LEU A 109 -9.16 -17.51 9.00
CA LEU A 109 -8.21 -16.80 9.86
C LEU A 109 -6.77 -17.35 9.72
N SER A 110 -6.63 -18.68 9.81
CA SER A 110 -5.32 -19.34 9.79
C SER A 110 -4.62 -19.20 8.44
N LYS A 111 -5.39 -19.22 7.35
CA LYS A 111 -4.88 -19.08 5.98
C LYS A 111 -4.27 -17.70 5.76
N ILE A 112 -4.96 -16.62 6.13
CA ILE A 112 -4.44 -15.26 5.92
C ILE A 112 -3.12 -15.03 6.67
N LEU A 113 -3.01 -15.48 7.92
CA LEU A 113 -1.77 -15.34 8.69
C LEU A 113 -0.63 -16.19 8.12
N SER A 114 -0.93 -17.43 7.71
CA SER A 114 0.07 -18.34 7.13
C SER A 114 0.51 -17.88 5.75
N ASP A 115 -0.42 -17.40 4.91
CA ASP A 115 -0.14 -16.81 3.60
C ASP A 115 0.77 -15.59 3.75
N PHE A 116 0.54 -14.73 4.75
CA PHE A 116 1.43 -13.60 5.02
C PHE A 116 2.86 -14.06 5.32
N ALA A 117 3.04 -15.06 6.18
CA ALA A 117 4.35 -15.58 6.53
C ALA A 117 5.08 -16.20 5.32
N ILE A 118 4.37 -16.98 4.50
CA ILE A 118 4.94 -17.56 3.28
C ILE A 118 5.27 -16.48 2.25
N SER A 119 4.41 -15.46 2.12
CA SER A 119 4.66 -14.30 1.26
C SER A 119 5.90 -13.53 1.71
N ALA A 120 6.09 -13.34 3.02
CA ALA A 120 7.27 -12.72 3.60
C ALA A 120 8.56 -13.42 3.16
N LEU A 121 8.60 -14.75 3.27
CA LEU A 121 9.76 -15.52 2.85
C LEU A 121 9.96 -15.48 1.32
N ALA A 122 8.91 -15.75 0.55
CA ALA A 122 8.97 -15.78 -0.91
C ALA A 122 9.43 -14.45 -1.50
N TYR A 123 8.92 -13.34 -0.97
CA TYR A 123 9.28 -12.00 -1.44
C TYR A 123 10.67 -11.57 -0.95
N PHE A 124 11.04 -11.87 0.30
CA PHE A 124 12.37 -11.53 0.84
C PHE A 124 13.51 -12.22 0.08
N PHE A 125 13.36 -13.52 -0.18
CA PHE A 125 14.44 -14.31 -0.79
C PHE A 125 14.45 -14.25 -2.33
N VAL A 126 13.30 -14.02 -2.98
CA VAL A 126 13.20 -14.12 -4.44
C VAL A 126 12.48 -12.91 -5.04
N GLY A 127 11.26 -12.61 -4.58
CA GLY A 127 10.40 -11.65 -5.28
C GLY A 127 10.98 -10.23 -5.37
N TYR A 128 11.50 -9.70 -4.26
CA TYR A 128 12.08 -8.36 -4.23
C TYR A 128 13.32 -8.24 -5.13
N TRP A 129 14.11 -9.32 -5.22
CA TRP A 129 15.25 -9.39 -6.13
C TRP A 129 14.81 -9.40 -7.59
N ILE A 130 13.73 -10.11 -7.95
CA ILE A 130 13.19 -10.10 -9.31
C ILE A 130 12.65 -8.71 -9.69
N ALA A 131 11.94 -8.05 -8.78
CA ALA A 131 11.35 -6.74 -9.05
C ALA A 131 12.38 -5.61 -9.10
N TYR A 132 13.34 -5.58 -8.17
CA TYR A 132 14.22 -4.43 -7.92
C TYR A 132 15.73 -4.73 -7.98
N GLY A 133 16.14 -5.99 -8.12
CA GLY A 133 17.57 -6.37 -8.13
C GLY A 133 18.27 -6.25 -6.78
N VAL A 134 17.52 -6.10 -5.68
CA VAL A 134 18.06 -5.89 -4.32
C VAL A 134 17.95 -7.16 -3.48
N THR A 135 18.98 -7.44 -2.69
CA THR A 135 18.99 -8.53 -1.70
C THR A 135 19.36 -8.00 -0.32
N PHE A 136 19.00 -8.74 0.74
CA PHE A 136 19.21 -8.34 2.13
C PHE A 136 20.23 -9.22 2.88
N PHE A 137 21.17 -9.82 2.14
CA PHE A 137 22.24 -10.65 2.71
C PHE A 137 23.48 -9.85 3.14
N HIS A 138 23.40 -8.52 3.10
CA HIS A 138 24.46 -7.63 3.54
C HIS A 138 24.53 -7.55 5.07
N PRO A 139 25.68 -7.20 5.67
CA PRO A 139 25.80 -6.98 7.11
C PRO A 139 24.80 -5.93 7.61
N ALA A 140 24.32 -6.10 8.85
CA ALA A 140 23.32 -5.21 9.45
C ALA A 140 23.71 -3.72 9.37
N ALA A 141 24.99 -3.40 9.58
CA ALA A 141 25.50 -2.03 9.48
C ALA A 141 25.24 -1.37 8.11
N ALA A 142 25.31 -2.14 7.02
CA ALA A 142 24.99 -1.66 5.68
C ALA A 142 23.47 -1.53 5.45
N LEU A 143 22.68 -2.40 6.06
CA LEU A 143 21.23 -2.40 5.95
C LEU A 143 20.56 -1.27 6.76
N THR A 144 21.22 -0.76 7.79
CA THR A 144 20.71 0.30 8.67
C THR A 144 21.11 1.72 8.25
N VAL A 145 21.87 1.87 7.16
CA VAL A 145 22.19 3.20 6.59
C VAL A 145 20.89 3.94 6.25
N ASP A 146 20.92 5.28 6.31
CA ASP A 146 19.77 6.14 6.03
C ASP A 146 18.53 5.77 6.86
N SER A 147 18.75 5.44 8.13
CA SER A 147 17.73 4.97 9.08
C SER A 147 17.04 3.67 8.65
N GLY A 148 17.66 2.86 7.79
CA GLY A 148 17.10 1.60 7.33
C GLY A 148 15.96 1.77 6.31
N TYR A 149 15.90 2.89 5.60
CA TYR A 149 14.83 3.17 4.63
C TYR A 149 14.60 2.02 3.63
N ALA A 150 15.67 1.40 3.12
CA ALA A 150 15.56 0.27 2.18
C ALA A 150 14.86 -0.96 2.79
N LEU A 151 15.13 -1.26 4.07
CA LEU A 151 14.45 -2.35 4.79
C LEU A 151 12.95 -2.05 4.95
N VAL A 152 12.60 -0.81 5.27
CA VAL A 152 11.20 -0.41 5.45
C VAL A 152 10.48 -0.33 4.10
N LYS A 153 11.16 0.09 3.03
CA LYS A 153 10.62 0.03 1.66
C LYS A 153 10.32 -1.42 1.26
N PHE A 154 11.21 -2.36 1.57
CA PHE A 154 10.91 -3.77 1.41
C PHE A 154 9.69 -4.20 2.23
N PHE A 155 9.62 -3.82 3.50
CA PHE A 155 8.47 -4.16 4.35
C PHE A 155 7.15 -3.62 3.76
N PHE A 156 7.14 -2.38 3.28
CA PHE A 156 5.97 -1.79 2.63
C PHE A 156 5.54 -2.60 1.40
N LEU A 157 6.45 -2.86 0.46
CA LEU A 157 6.14 -3.58 -0.77
C LEU A 157 5.82 -5.07 -0.53
N LEU A 158 6.42 -5.68 0.49
CA LEU A 158 6.04 -7.00 0.96
C LEU A 158 4.55 -7.06 1.32
N THR A 159 4.03 -6.06 2.03
CA THR A 159 2.61 -6.06 2.40
C THR A 159 1.69 -5.97 1.19
N PHE A 160 2.13 -5.38 0.07
CA PHE A 160 1.39 -5.36 -1.18
C PHE A 160 1.45 -6.73 -1.87
N ALA A 161 2.64 -7.34 -1.91
CA ALA A 161 2.85 -8.68 -2.44
C ALA A 161 1.99 -9.72 -1.69
N ALA A 162 1.92 -9.63 -0.36
CA ALA A 162 1.10 -10.49 0.50
C ALA A 162 -0.41 -10.24 0.39
N ALA A 163 -0.82 -9.06 -0.08
CA ALA A 163 -2.23 -8.78 -0.36
C ALA A 163 -2.76 -9.61 -1.55
N ILE A 164 -1.91 -10.00 -2.50
CA ILE A 164 -2.29 -10.82 -3.66
C ILE A 164 -2.89 -12.18 -3.25
N PRO A 165 -2.18 -13.05 -2.50
CA PRO A 165 -2.75 -14.30 -2.02
C PRO A 165 -3.94 -14.08 -1.07
N ALA A 166 -3.97 -12.99 -0.30
CA ALA A 166 -5.12 -12.64 0.53
C ALA A 166 -6.38 -12.32 -0.32
N ILE A 167 -6.24 -11.66 -1.46
CA ILE A 167 -7.33 -11.47 -2.43
C ILE A 167 -7.79 -12.81 -2.98
N ILE A 168 -6.85 -13.67 -3.41
CA ILE A 168 -7.19 -14.98 -3.98
C ILE A 168 -7.90 -15.87 -2.94
N SER A 169 -7.43 -15.82 -1.69
CA SER A 169 -7.97 -16.52 -0.54
C SER A 169 -9.49 -16.39 -0.43
N GLY A 170 -10.02 -15.17 -0.61
CA GLY A 170 -11.44 -14.89 -0.55
C GLY A 170 -12.24 -15.59 -1.67
N GLY A 171 -11.73 -15.64 -2.90
CA GLY A 171 -12.44 -16.26 -4.01
C GLY A 171 -12.54 -17.79 -3.91
N ILE A 172 -11.49 -18.41 -3.37
CA ILE A 172 -11.34 -19.88 -3.28
C ILE A 172 -11.82 -20.48 -1.96
N ALA A 173 -12.36 -19.65 -1.06
CA ALA A 173 -12.72 -20.05 0.29
C ALA A 173 -13.65 -21.28 0.34
N GLU A 174 -13.60 -21.97 1.49
CA GLU A 174 -14.43 -23.15 1.84
C GLU A 174 -14.18 -24.46 1.07
N ARG A 175 -13.37 -24.45 0.00
CA ARG A 175 -13.14 -25.66 -0.83
C ARG A 175 -11.70 -25.88 -1.26
N ALA A 176 -10.82 -24.90 -1.08
CA ALA A 176 -9.41 -25.04 -1.39
C ALA A 176 -8.66 -25.81 -0.29
N ARG A 177 -7.66 -26.62 -0.67
CA ARG A 177 -6.75 -27.29 0.27
C ARG A 177 -5.71 -26.29 0.78
N PHE A 178 -5.41 -26.36 2.08
CA PHE A 178 -4.49 -25.43 2.75
C PHE A 178 -3.04 -25.51 2.26
N GLY A 179 -2.42 -26.70 2.27
CA GLY A 179 -1.03 -26.87 1.85
C GLY A 179 -0.76 -26.44 0.40
N PRO A 180 -1.51 -26.95 -0.60
CA PRO A 180 -1.40 -26.52 -1.99
C PRO A 180 -1.61 -25.02 -2.19
N GLN A 181 -2.48 -24.39 -1.38
CA GLN A 181 -2.65 -22.94 -1.40
C GLN A 181 -1.38 -22.20 -0.97
N LEU A 182 -0.73 -22.64 0.12
CA LEU A 182 0.54 -22.03 0.56
C LEU A 182 1.64 -22.18 -0.52
N CYS A 183 1.68 -23.31 -1.21
CA CYS A 183 2.60 -23.50 -2.34
C CYS A 183 2.30 -22.55 -3.51
N ALA A 184 1.01 -22.35 -3.84
CA ALA A 184 0.59 -21.38 -4.85
C ALA A 184 0.98 -19.95 -4.44
N THR A 185 0.77 -19.58 -3.17
CA THR A 185 1.20 -18.31 -2.59
C THR A 185 2.70 -18.10 -2.77
N ALA A 186 3.53 -19.08 -2.41
CA ALA A 186 4.98 -18.99 -2.60
C ALA A 186 5.38 -18.71 -4.06
N LEU A 187 4.78 -19.42 -5.02
CA LEU A 187 5.10 -19.25 -6.45
C LEU A 187 4.62 -17.90 -7.02
N ILE A 188 3.42 -17.46 -6.64
CA ILE A 188 2.85 -16.19 -7.10
C ILE A 188 3.68 -15.02 -6.58
N VAL A 189 4.00 -15.01 -5.28
CA VAL A 189 4.74 -13.93 -4.63
C VAL A 189 6.23 -13.95 -4.99
N ALA A 190 6.80 -15.13 -5.28
CA ALA A 190 8.19 -15.23 -5.73
C ALA A 190 8.37 -14.83 -7.19
N PHE A 191 7.41 -15.11 -8.09
CA PHE A 191 7.63 -15.00 -9.53
C PHE A 191 6.60 -14.15 -10.28
N VAL A 192 5.30 -14.43 -10.12
CA VAL A 192 4.25 -13.81 -10.97
C VAL A 192 4.03 -12.35 -10.62
N TYR A 193 3.80 -12.05 -9.34
CA TYR A 193 3.63 -10.68 -8.85
C TYR A 193 4.87 -9.80 -9.09
N PRO A 194 6.08 -10.17 -8.62
CA PRO A 194 7.26 -9.31 -8.74
C PRO A 194 7.70 -9.09 -10.20
N PHE A 195 7.38 -10.02 -11.11
CA PHE A 195 7.58 -9.79 -12.54
C PHE A 195 6.78 -8.58 -13.04
N PHE A 196 5.48 -8.51 -12.74
CA PHE A 196 4.65 -7.39 -13.16
C PHE A 196 4.91 -6.11 -12.36
N GLU A 197 5.15 -6.24 -11.05
CA GLU A 197 5.59 -5.14 -10.19
C GLU A 197 6.86 -4.48 -10.75
N GLY A 198 7.88 -5.27 -11.08
CA GLY A 198 9.14 -4.78 -11.63
C GLY A 198 8.99 -4.13 -13.01
N LEU A 199 8.12 -4.65 -13.87
CA LEU A 199 7.79 -4.03 -15.16
C LEU A 199 7.21 -2.62 -14.98
N VAL A 200 6.28 -2.46 -14.05
CA VAL A 200 5.51 -1.22 -13.89
C VAL A 200 6.23 -0.21 -13.01
N TRP A 201 6.67 -0.60 -11.80
CA TRP A 201 7.22 0.32 -10.80
C TRP A 201 8.74 0.43 -10.80
N ASN A 202 9.46 -0.56 -11.31
CA ASN A 202 10.92 -0.49 -11.45
C ASN A 202 11.38 -0.18 -12.88
N GLY A 203 10.48 -0.27 -13.88
CA GLY A 203 10.81 -0.02 -15.28
C GLY A 203 11.60 -1.15 -15.95
N ASN A 204 11.52 -2.37 -15.41
CA ASN A 204 12.21 -3.53 -15.97
C ASN A 204 11.81 -3.75 -17.44
N PHE A 205 12.74 -4.28 -18.24
CA PHE A 205 12.52 -4.66 -19.65
C PHE A 205 12.04 -3.53 -20.59
N GLY A 206 12.07 -2.26 -20.16
CA GLY A 206 11.82 -1.11 -21.03
C GLY A 206 10.35 -0.85 -21.37
N LEU A 207 9.38 -1.53 -20.71
CA LEU A 207 7.95 -1.34 -20.98
C LEU A 207 7.51 0.12 -20.82
N GLN A 208 7.91 0.77 -19.72
CA GLN A 208 7.50 2.13 -19.41
C GLN A 208 8.05 3.14 -20.42
N GLU A 209 9.31 2.99 -20.82
CA GLU A 209 9.93 3.83 -21.85
C GLU A 209 9.27 3.59 -23.21
N TRP A 210 8.98 2.34 -23.58
CA TRP A 210 8.27 2.03 -24.82
C TRP A 210 6.89 2.68 -24.88
N LEU A 211 6.07 2.56 -23.83
CA LEU A 211 4.74 3.20 -23.78
C LEU A 211 4.84 4.73 -23.88
N LYS A 212 5.82 5.31 -23.20
CA LYS A 212 6.07 6.75 -23.25
C LYS A 212 6.46 7.22 -24.66
N LEU A 213 7.30 6.48 -25.36
CA LEU A 213 7.72 6.79 -26.74
C LEU A 213 6.56 6.68 -27.73
N GLU A 214 5.75 5.61 -27.65
CA GLU A 214 4.68 5.34 -28.61
C GLU A 214 3.41 6.16 -28.36
N PHE A 215 3.06 6.38 -27.08
CA PHE A 215 1.76 6.95 -26.68
C PHE A 215 1.88 8.25 -25.89
N GLY A 216 3.09 8.79 -25.75
CA GLY A 216 3.38 10.08 -25.12
C GLY A 216 3.41 10.08 -23.59
N ALA A 217 3.06 8.95 -22.94
CA ALA A 217 3.07 8.81 -21.48
C ALA A 217 3.31 7.36 -21.06
N PRO A 218 3.97 7.12 -19.91
CA PRO A 218 4.10 5.78 -19.33
C PRO A 218 2.74 5.22 -18.86
N PHE A 219 2.72 3.94 -18.50
CA PHE A 219 1.61 3.38 -17.73
C PHE A 219 1.71 3.83 -16.27
N HIS A 220 0.71 4.57 -15.82
CA HIS A 220 0.62 5.11 -14.47
C HIS A 220 -0.32 4.25 -13.61
N ASP A 221 0.22 3.68 -12.55
CA ASP A 221 -0.54 2.92 -11.56
C ASP A 221 0.05 3.18 -10.17
N PHE A 222 -0.24 4.36 -9.61
CA PHE A 222 0.47 4.92 -8.46
C PHE A 222 0.54 3.99 -7.24
N ALA A 223 -0.59 3.44 -6.82
CA ALA A 223 -0.67 2.53 -5.67
C ALA A 223 -1.04 1.08 -6.04
N GLY A 224 -1.52 0.82 -7.26
CA GLY A 224 -1.74 -0.57 -7.73
C GLY A 224 -3.19 -0.98 -7.95
N SER A 225 -4.01 -0.18 -8.64
CA SER A 225 -5.31 -0.67 -9.14
C SER A 225 -5.09 -1.87 -10.06
N VAL A 226 -3.99 -1.89 -10.83
CA VAL A 226 -3.65 -3.00 -11.71
C VAL A 226 -2.61 -3.89 -11.09
N VAL A 227 -1.46 -3.34 -10.68
CA VAL A 227 -0.30 -4.08 -10.14
C VAL A 227 -0.68 -4.96 -8.96
N VAL A 228 -1.59 -4.49 -8.09
CA VAL A 228 -2.04 -5.24 -6.92
C VAL A 228 -3.43 -5.82 -7.16
N HIS A 229 -4.43 -4.97 -7.41
CA HIS A 229 -5.82 -5.43 -7.38
C HIS A 229 -6.24 -6.19 -8.63
N ALA A 230 -6.05 -5.65 -9.84
CA ALA A 230 -6.37 -6.41 -11.03
C ALA A 230 -5.56 -7.72 -11.07
N LEU A 231 -4.25 -7.65 -10.78
CA LEU A 231 -3.42 -8.83 -10.74
C LEU A 231 -3.98 -9.90 -9.77
N GLY A 232 -4.28 -9.52 -8.53
CA GLY A 232 -4.88 -10.42 -7.53
C GLY A 232 -6.25 -10.98 -7.97
N GLY A 233 -7.13 -10.14 -8.51
CA GLY A 233 -8.47 -10.56 -8.94
C GLY A 233 -8.46 -11.48 -10.15
N TRP A 234 -7.56 -11.28 -11.11
CA TRP A 234 -7.44 -12.13 -12.30
C TRP A 234 -6.66 -13.44 -12.02
N LEU A 235 -5.70 -13.41 -11.10
CA LEU A 235 -5.13 -14.63 -10.50
C LEU A 235 -6.21 -15.45 -9.78
N ALA A 236 -7.07 -14.78 -9.00
CA ALA A 236 -8.16 -15.42 -8.28
C ALA A 236 -9.18 -16.05 -9.22
N LEU A 237 -9.52 -15.38 -10.34
CA LEU A 237 -10.42 -15.95 -11.35
C LEU A 237 -9.89 -17.29 -11.88
N ALA A 238 -8.61 -17.37 -12.25
CA ALA A 238 -8.02 -18.62 -12.71
C ALA A 238 -8.12 -19.73 -11.65
N ALA A 239 -7.84 -19.41 -10.39
CA ALA A 239 -7.97 -20.35 -9.27
C ALA A 239 -9.42 -20.84 -9.08
N VAL A 240 -10.38 -19.92 -9.09
CA VAL A 240 -11.82 -20.20 -8.93
C VAL A 240 -12.33 -21.10 -10.06
N LEU A 241 -11.94 -20.82 -11.31
CA LEU A 241 -12.32 -21.63 -12.47
C LEU A 241 -11.75 -23.05 -12.39
N LEU A 242 -10.49 -23.20 -11.96
CA LEU A 242 -9.86 -24.51 -11.83
C LEU A 242 -10.38 -25.34 -10.65
N LEU A 243 -10.82 -24.69 -9.56
CA LEU A 243 -11.45 -25.33 -8.41
C LEU A 243 -12.89 -25.79 -8.69
N GLY A 244 -13.63 -25.03 -9.49
CA GLY A 244 -15.07 -25.21 -9.68
C GLY A 244 -15.89 -24.69 -8.50
N SER A 245 -17.19 -24.97 -8.49
CA SER A 245 -18.14 -24.45 -7.50
C SER A 245 -18.20 -25.26 -6.21
N ARG A 246 -18.56 -24.63 -5.08
CA ARG A 246 -18.84 -25.32 -3.82
C ARG A 246 -20.02 -26.27 -3.98
N ASN A 247 -19.94 -27.41 -3.31
CA ASN A 247 -20.99 -28.41 -3.31
C ASN A 247 -22.30 -27.80 -2.77
N GLY A 248 -23.37 -27.98 -3.55
CA GLY A 248 -24.69 -27.44 -3.24
C GLY A 248 -24.91 -25.96 -3.57
N ARG A 249 -23.90 -25.24 -4.10
CA ARG A 249 -24.07 -23.84 -4.55
C ARG A 249 -25.05 -23.69 -5.70
N TYR A 250 -25.08 -24.69 -6.60
CA TYR A 250 -26.01 -24.75 -7.72
C TYR A 250 -26.81 -26.05 -7.64
N ARG A 251 -28.14 -25.95 -7.59
CA ARG A 251 -29.08 -27.10 -7.61
C ARG A 251 -30.11 -26.86 -8.69
N ASP A 252 -30.32 -27.85 -9.55
CA ASP A 252 -31.24 -27.75 -10.70
C ASP A 252 -30.97 -26.52 -11.57
N GLY A 253 -29.68 -26.19 -11.74
CA GLY A 253 -29.24 -25.03 -12.49
C GLY A 253 -29.51 -23.66 -11.84
N LYS A 254 -30.11 -23.61 -10.64
CA LYS A 254 -30.40 -22.40 -9.88
C LYS A 254 -29.36 -22.14 -8.80
N LEU A 255 -29.12 -20.86 -8.51
CA LEU A 255 -28.25 -20.41 -7.43
C LEU A 255 -28.90 -20.69 -6.08
N VAL A 256 -28.17 -21.34 -5.18
CA VAL A 256 -28.54 -21.52 -3.77
C VAL A 256 -27.69 -20.55 -2.94
N ALA A 257 -28.35 -19.65 -2.23
CA ALA A 257 -27.68 -18.71 -1.35
C ALA A 257 -26.99 -19.43 -0.18
N MET A 258 -25.73 -19.08 0.06
CA MET A 258 -25.00 -19.42 1.28
C MET A 258 -24.79 -18.10 2.02
N ALA A 259 -25.52 -17.91 3.12
CA ALA A 259 -25.51 -16.64 3.85
C ALA A 259 -24.17 -16.42 4.58
N PRO A 260 -23.73 -15.16 4.71
CA PRO A 260 -22.62 -14.78 5.60
C PRO A 260 -22.88 -15.28 7.03
N SER A 261 -21.83 -15.74 7.70
CA SER A 261 -21.95 -16.19 9.10
C SER A 261 -22.02 -15.03 10.10
N SER A 262 -21.44 -13.87 9.77
CA SER A 262 -21.41 -12.71 10.66
C SER A 262 -21.26 -11.39 9.89
N ILE A 263 -22.35 -10.61 9.82
CA ILE A 263 -22.31 -9.24 9.30
C ILE A 263 -21.39 -8.33 10.13
N PRO A 264 -21.34 -8.41 11.48
CA PRO A 264 -20.39 -7.63 12.27
C PRO A 264 -18.92 -7.89 11.90
N PHE A 265 -18.52 -9.14 11.66
CA PHE A 265 -17.15 -9.44 11.23
C PHE A 265 -16.88 -8.99 9.80
N LEU A 266 -17.84 -9.16 8.89
CA LEU A 266 -17.74 -8.62 7.53
C LEU A 266 -17.52 -7.10 7.56
N ALA A 267 -18.34 -6.38 8.34
CA ALA A 267 -18.25 -4.94 8.52
C ALA A 267 -16.93 -4.52 9.19
N LEU A 268 -16.48 -5.24 10.21
CA LEU A 268 -15.20 -5.00 10.88
C LEU A 268 -14.03 -5.13 9.90
N GLY A 269 -14.02 -6.19 9.09
CA GLY A 269 -13.02 -6.40 8.05
C GLY A 269 -12.98 -5.25 7.05
N SER A 270 -14.15 -4.84 6.56
CA SER A 270 -14.30 -3.67 5.67
C SER A 270 -13.72 -2.39 6.27
N TRP A 271 -14.03 -2.08 7.54
CA TRP A 271 -13.50 -0.87 8.19
C TRP A 271 -11.99 -0.89 8.41
N ILE A 272 -11.43 -2.04 8.78
CA ILE A 272 -9.96 -2.20 8.90
C ILE A 272 -9.30 -1.97 7.54
N LEU A 273 -9.89 -2.52 6.46
CA LEU A 273 -9.42 -2.30 5.10
C LEU A 273 -9.50 -0.83 4.70
N ILE A 274 -10.62 -0.15 4.98
CA ILE A 274 -10.80 1.29 4.71
C ILE A 274 -9.69 2.12 5.36
N ILE A 275 -9.41 1.90 6.65
CA ILE A 275 -8.37 2.63 7.37
C ILE A 275 -7.00 2.31 6.76
N GLY A 276 -6.69 1.03 6.56
CA GLY A 276 -5.43 0.59 5.98
C GLY A 276 -5.18 1.14 4.56
N TRP A 277 -6.25 1.38 3.79
CA TRP A 277 -6.15 1.90 2.42
C TRP A 277 -5.58 3.32 2.34
N PHE A 278 -5.74 4.14 3.37
CA PHE A 278 -5.05 5.44 3.41
C PHE A 278 -3.54 5.26 3.57
N GLY A 279 -3.10 4.23 4.31
CA GLY A 279 -1.70 3.82 4.35
C GLY A 279 -1.23 3.29 2.98
N PHE A 280 -2.06 2.48 2.34
CA PHE A 280 -1.81 1.93 1.01
C PHE A 280 -1.64 3.02 -0.05
N ASN A 281 -2.61 3.94 -0.20
CA ASN A 281 -2.57 4.97 -1.22
C ASN A 281 -1.61 6.12 -0.84
N VAL A 282 -1.80 6.77 0.31
CA VAL A 282 -1.04 7.99 0.64
C VAL A 282 0.44 7.71 0.80
N MET A 283 0.81 6.57 1.38
CA MET A 283 2.22 6.23 1.62
C MET A 283 2.88 5.54 0.43
N SER A 284 2.14 5.25 -0.65
CA SER A 284 2.72 4.90 -1.96
C SER A 284 3.51 6.04 -2.59
N ALA A 285 3.43 7.26 -2.02
CA ALA A 285 4.40 8.31 -2.27
C ALA A 285 5.85 7.93 -1.87
N GLN A 286 6.01 6.91 -1.01
CA GLN A 286 7.25 6.32 -0.48
C GLN A 286 8.18 7.26 0.31
N THR A 287 8.06 8.57 0.14
CA THR A 287 8.86 9.60 0.83
C THR A 287 7.96 10.75 1.25
N LEU A 288 8.38 11.47 2.29
CA LEU A 288 7.64 12.63 2.78
C LEU A 288 7.58 13.76 1.75
N ALA A 289 8.58 13.88 0.88
CA ALA A 289 8.58 14.87 -0.20
C ALA A 289 7.48 14.60 -1.25
N GLY A 290 7.10 13.34 -1.45
CA GLY A 290 6.06 12.95 -2.40
C GLY A 290 4.64 12.92 -1.81
N VAL A 291 4.48 13.13 -0.50
CA VAL A 291 3.15 13.07 0.14
C VAL A 291 2.23 14.13 -0.44
N SER A 292 0.97 13.75 -0.71
CA SER A 292 0.00 14.64 -1.35
C SER A 292 -1.36 14.56 -0.68
N GLY A 293 -1.90 15.72 -0.29
CA GLY A 293 -3.28 15.84 0.18
C GLY A 293 -4.29 15.44 -0.89
N LEU A 294 -3.93 15.56 -2.18
CA LEU A 294 -4.76 15.13 -3.30
C LEU A 294 -5.02 13.62 -3.25
N VAL A 295 -3.99 12.82 -2.96
CA VAL A 295 -4.11 11.35 -2.83
C VAL A 295 -5.09 10.98 -1.72
N ALA A 296 -5.02 11.65 -0.57
CA ALA A 296 -5.92 11.41 0.54
C ALA A 296 -7.39 11.75 0.19
N VAL A 297 -7.62 12.91 -0.42
CA VAL A 297 -8.97 13.36 -0.81
C VAL A 297 -9.55 12.50 -1.93
N ASN A 298 -8.74 12.13 -2.92
CA ASN A 298 -9.16 11.23 -4.00
C ASN A 298 -9.53 9.85 -3.46
N SER A 299 -8.74 9.32 -2.53
CA SER A 299 -9.05 8.07 -1.84
C SER A 299 -10.38 8.15 -1.10
N LEU A 300 -10.60 9.22 -0.34
CA LEU A 300 -11.85 9.46 0.39
C LEU A 300 -13.06 9.56 -0.55
N LEU A 301 -12.97 10.36 -1.62
CA LEU A 301 -14.11 10.55 -2.51
C LEU A 301 -14.42 9.32 -3.35
N ALA A 302 -13.42 8.55 -3.78
CA ALA A 302 -13.67 7.28 -4.45
C ALA A 302 -14.32 6.26 -3.51
N MET A 303 -13.85 6.16 -2.26
CA MET A 303 -14.48 5.35 -1.21
C MET A 303 -15.95 5.72 -1.02
N VAL A 304 -16.26 7.02 -0.91
CA VAL A 304 -17.63 7.52 -0.79
C VAL A 304 -18.46 7.19 -2.04
N GLY A 305 -17.90 7.40 -3.24
CA GLY A 305 -18.57 7.05 -4.50
C GLY A 305 -18.94 5.58 -4.58
N GLY A 306 -18.00 4.69 -4.26
CA GLY A 306 -18.23 3.25 -4.22
C GLY A 306 -19.27 2.83 -3.18
N THR A 307 -19.26 3.49 -2.01
CA THR A 307 -20.26 3.30 -0.95
C THR A 307 -21.66 3.70 -1.43
N MET A 308 -21.81 4.89 -2.00
CA MET A 308 -23.11 5.41 -2.46
C MET A 308 -23.70 4.58 -3.60
N ALA A 309 -22.88 4.20 -4.59
CA ALA A 309 -23.33 3.34 -5.68
C ALA A 309 -23.79 1.98 -5.17
N SER A 310 -23.05 1.37 -4.24
CA SER A 310 -23.37 0.05 -3.70
C SER A 310 -24.57 0.08 -2.76
N LEU A 311 -24.76 1.16 -2.00
CA LEU A 311 -25.95 1.38 -1.16
C LEU A 311 -27.23 1.39 -2.02
N LEU A 312 -27.20 2.19 -3.10
CA LEU A 312 -28.37 2.38 -3.98
C LEU A 312 -28.65 1.15 -4.84
N ILE A 313 -27.64 0.66 -5.57
CA ILE A 313 -27.79 -0.45 -6.53
C ILE A 313 -27.91 -1.79 -5.80
N GLY A 314 -27.18 -1.96 -4.70
CA GLY A 314 -27.26 -3.11 -3.81
C GLY A 314 -28.50 -3.13 -2.91
N ARG A 315 -29.36 -2.10 -3.00
CA ARG A 315 -30.66 -2.02 -2.29
C ARG A 315 -30.55 -2.23 -0.78
N ASN A 316 -29.59 -1.55 -0.15
CA ASN A 316 -29.28 -1.66 1.28
C ASN A 316 -28.80 -3.05 1.75
N ASP A 317 -28.37 -3.93 0.85
CA ASP A 317 -27.73 -5.19 1.25
C ASP A 317 -26.40 -4.89 1.96
N PRO A 318 -26.19 -5.38 3.20
CA PRO A 318 -25.00 -5.08 3.97
C PRO A 318 -23.71 -5.66 3.35
N GLY A 319 -23.80 -6.77 2.63
CA GLY A 319 -22.67 -7.35 1.91
C GLY A 319 -22.19 -6.40 0.80
N PHE A 320 -23.12 -5.83 0.01
CA PHE A 320 -22.78 -4.82 -0.98
C PHE A 320 -22.33 -3.50 -0.35
N LEU A 321 -23.01 -3.03 0.70
CA LEU A 321 -22.68 -1.75 1.36
C LEU A 321 -21.25 -1.74 1.90
N HIS A 322 -20.80 -2.82 2.55
CA HIS A 322 -19.46 -2.88 3.13
C HIS A 322 -18.35 -3.21 2.11
N ASN A 323 -18.68 -3.77 0.95
CA ASN A 323 -17.69 -3.96 -0.13
C ASN A 323 -17.63 -2.78 -1.11
N GLY A 324 -18.69 -1.98 -1.21
CA GLY A 324 -18.74 -0.76 -2.01
C GLY A 324 -17.59 0.23 -1.80
N PRO A 325 -17.24 0.62 -0.55
CA PRO A 325 -16.08 1.48 -0.31
C PRO A 325 -14.78 0.87 -0.83
N LEU A 326 -14.62 -0.46 -0.70
CA LEU A 326 -13.44 -1.17 -1.19
C LEU A 326 -13.36 -1.13 -2.72
N ALA A 327 -14.49 -1.26 -3.42
CA ALA A 327 -14.53 -1.14 -4.88
C ALA A 327 -14.02 0.23 -5.36
N GLY A 328 -14.44 1.31 -4.68
CA GLY A 328 -13.98 2.66 -4.97
C GLY A 328 -12.49 2.86 -4.64
N LEU A 329 -12.06 2.36 -3.49
CA LEU A 329 -10.66 2.42 -3.06
C LEU A 329 -9.72 1.62 -3.98
N VAL A 330 -10.12 0.42 -4.42
CA VAL A 330 -9.42 -0.37 -5.44
C VAL A 330 -9.25 0.43 -6.73
N ALA A 331 -10.32 1.05 -7.24
CA ALA A 331 -10.30 1.72 -8.53
C ALA A 331 -9.49 3.03 -8.53
N VAL A 332 -9.41 3.74 -7.40
CA VAL A 332 -8.67 5.02 -7.38
C VAL A 332 -7.16 4.85 -7.24
N CYS A 333 -6.66 3.68 -6.80
CA CYS A 333 -5.23 3.45 -6.57
C CYS A 333 -4.35 3.90 -7.74
N ALA A 334 -4.75 3.64 -9.00
CA ALA A 334 -3.97 3.97 -10.18
C ALA A 334 -3.74 5.47 -10.34
N GLY A 335 -4.76 6.30 -10.14
CA GLY A 335 -4.70 7.74 -10.43
C GLY A 335 -4.97 8.63 -9.22
N SER A 336 -4.87 8.10 -8.00
CA SER A 336 -5.16 8.86 -6.78
C SER A 336 -4.29 10.11 -6.62
N ASP A 337 -3.10 10.14 -7.22
CA ASP A 337 -2.17 11.26 -7.27
C ASP A 337 -2.40 12.22 -8.45
N LEU A 338 -3.25 11.87 -9.41
CA LEU A 338 -3.44 12.65 -10.65
C LEU A 338 -4.85 13.21 -10.84
N MET A 339 -5.88 12.51 -10.38
CA MET A 339 -7.27 12.86 -10.68
C MET A 339 -7.73 14.11 -9.93
N HIS A 340 -8.66 14.86 -10.52
CA HIS A 340 -9.46 15.81 -9.76
C HIS A 340 -10.38 15.05 -8.77
N PRO A 341 -10.65 15.58 -7.55
CA PRO A 341 -11.55 14.95 -6.56
C PRO A 341 -12.91 14.51 -7.12
N ILE A 342 -13.51 15.28 -8.03
CA ILE A 342 -14.77 14.90 -8.71
C ILE A 342 -14.58 13.68 -9.64
N GLY A 343 -13.44 13.59 -10.32
CA GLY A 343 -13.09 12.41 -11.13
C GLY A 343 -12.85 11.18 -10.27
N ALA A 344 -12.26 11.33 -9.08
CA ALA A 344 -12.13 10.26 -8.10
C ALA A 344 -13.49 9.79 -7.57
N LEU A 345 -14.42 10.71 -7.27
CA LEU A 345 -15.80 10.37 -6.92
C LEU A 345 -16.51 9.58 -8.03
N ALA A 346 -16.41 10.03 -9.28
CA ALA A 346 -16.99 9.34 -10.43
C ALA A 346 -16.38 7.94 -10.63
N THR A 347 -15.06 7.83 -10.47
CA THR A 347 -14.34 6.55 -10.49
C THR A 347 -14.90 5.59 -9.45
N GLY A 348 -15.11 6.06 -8.22
CA GLY A 348 -15.73 5.30 -7.14
C GLY A 348 -17.17 4.87 -7.45
N LEU A 349 -18.01 5.78 -7.96
CA LEU A 349 -19.40 5.49 -8.31
C LEU A 349 -19.51 4.37 -9.36
N VAL A 350 -18.70 4.45 -10.42
CA VAL A 350 -18.66 3.42 -11.46
C VAL A 350 -18.13 2.10 -10.89
N ALA A 351 -17.09 2.13 -10.05
CA ALA A 351 -16.53 0.93 -9.44
C ALA A 351 -17.54 0.19 -8.55
N GLY A 352 -18.26 0.92 -7.67
CA GLY A 352 -19.30 0.33 -6.82
C GLY A 352 -20.45 -0.26 -7.62
N ALA A 353 -20.92 0.44 -8.66
CA ALA A 353 -21.96 -0.06 -9.56
C ALA A 353 -21.52 -1.32 -10.32
N LEU A 354 -20.30 -1.28 -10.87
CA LEU A 354 -19.67 -2.39 -11.58
C LEU A 354 -19.55 -3.62 -10.67
N PHE A 355 -19.08 -3.44 -9.44
CA PHE A 355 -18.96 -4.51 -8.46
C PHE A 355 -20.31 -5.20 -8.19
N VAL A 356 -21.35 -4.45 -7.82
CA VAL A 356 -22.67 -5.04 -7.50
C VAL A 356 -23.23 -5.81 -8.70
N TRP A 357 -23.16 -5.22 -9.89
CA TRP A 357 -23.65 -5.86 -11.12
C TRP A 357 -22.84 -7.12 -11.46
N ALA A 358 -21.51 -7.01 -11.49
CA ALA A 358 -20.64 -8.11 -11.90
C ALA A 358 -20.63 -9.24 -10.86
N PHE A 359 -20.68 -8.94 -9.57
CA PHE A 359 -20.87 -9.92 -8.50
C PHE A 359 -22.11 -10.77 -8.78
N THR A 360 -23.25 -10.10 -9.00
CA THR A 360 -24.52 -10.78 -9.25
C THR A 360 -24.49 -11.58 -10.55
N ALA A 361 -23.97 -11.01 -11.64
CA ALA A 361 -23.86 -11.68 -12.93
C ALA A 361 -22.95 -12.93 -12.88
N THR A 362 -21.82 -12.84 -12.19
CA THR A 362 -20.85 -13.92 -11.99
C THR A 362 -21.50 -15.13 -11.34
N GLN A 363 -22.28 -14.90 -10.27
CA GLN A 363 -22.92 -15.97 -9.52
C GLN A 363 -24.16 -16.53 -10.22
N VAL A 364 -25.03 -15.65 -10.72
CA VAL A 364 -26.36 -16.02 -11.24
C VAL A 364 -26.31 -16.46 -12.71
N ARG A 365 -25.61 -15.71 -13.57
CA ARG A 365 -25.60 -15.95 -15.02
C ARG A 365 -24.45 -16.84 -15.45
N TRP A 366 -23.24 -16.51 -15.01
CA TRP A 366 -22.02 -17.23 -15.43
C TRP A 366 -21.72 -18.47 -14.59
N LYS A 367 -22.41 -18.62 -13.45
CA LYS A 367 -22.30 -19.77 -12.53
C LYS A 367 -20.87 -20.01 -12.04
N ILE A 368 -20.12 -18.92 -11.85
CA ILE A 368 -18.78 -18.93 -11.27
C ILE A 368 -18.94 -18.66 -9.77
N ASP A 369 -18.52 -19.61 -8.94
CA ASP A 369 -18.66 -19.51 -7.48
C ASP A 369 -17.44 -18.82 -6.84
N ASP A 370 -17.28 -17.54 -7.13
CA ASP A 370 -16.36 -16.66 -6.42
C ASP A 370 -16.96 -16.29 -5.05
N VAL A 371 -16.42 -16.79 -3.94
CA VAL A 371 -17.14 -16.76 -2.64
C VAL A 371 -17.36 -15.34 -2.13
N LEU A 372 -16.31 -14.50 -2.19
CA LEU A 372 -16.36 -13.11 -1.77
C LEU A 372 -16.56 -12.14 -2.96
N GLY A 373 -16.54 -12.64 -4.20
CA GLY A 373 -16.62 -11.78 -5.38
C GLY A 373 -15.34 -10.99 -5.61
N VAL A 374 -14.19 -11.61 -5.36
CA VAL A 374 -12.87 -10.96 -5.43
C VAL A 374 -12.48 -10.63 -6.87
N TRP A 375 -12.93 -11.39 -7.87
CA TRP A 375 -12.70 -11.05 -9.27
C TRP A 375 -13.51 -9.81 -9.70
N PRO A 376 -14.83 -9.71 -9.45
CA PRO A 376 -15.57 -8.47 -9.63
C PRO A 376 -14.97 -7.28 -8.86
N LEU A 377 -14.61 -7.48 -7.58
CA LEU A 377 -14.16 -6.40 -6.70
C LEU A 377 -12.74 -5.91 -7.03
N HIS A 378 -11.79 -6.82 -7.24
CA HIS A 378 -10.38 -6.46 -7.47
C HIS A 378 -10.02 -6.54 -8.94
N GLY A 379 -10.46 -7.59 -9.64
CA GLY A 379 -10.17 -7.81 -11.06
C GLY A 379 -10.78 -6.74 -11.96
N LEU A 380 -12.11 -6.57 -11.90
CA LEU A 380 -12.82 -5.63 -12.77
C LEU A 380 -12.71 -4.18 -12.29
N CYS A 381 -12.88 -3.88 -10.99
CA CYS A 381 -12.69 -2.52 -10.50
C CYS A 381 -11.23 -2.08 -10.59
N GLY A 382 -10.26 -2.99 -10.49
CA GLY A 382 -8.84 -2.69 -10.70
C GLY A 382 -8.52 -2.29 -12.14
N VAL A 383 -9.05 -3.03 -13.11
CA VAL A 383 -8.97 -2.65 -14.54
C VAL A 383 -9.69 -1.32 -14.79
N TRP A 384 -10.89 -1.14 -14.23
CA TRP A 384 -11.58 0.15 -14.31
C TRP A 384 -10.72 1.27 -13.73
N GLY A 385 -10.01 1.05 -12.62
CA GLY A 385 -9.09 2.04 -12.05
C GLY A 385 -7.94 2.42 -12.98
N GLY A 386 -7.30 1.43 -13.62
CA GLY A 386 -6.29 1.67 -14.64
C GLY A 386 -6.81 2.54 -15.79
N ILE A 387 -7.99 2.21 -16.33
CA ILE A 387 -8.65 2.99 -17.39
C ILE A 387 -9.08 4.38 -16.91
N ALA A 388 -9.67 4.48 -15.72
CA ALA A 388 -10.16 5.71 -15.12
C ALA A 388 -9.01 6.71 -14.89
N CYS A 389 -7.82 6.23 -14.51
CA CYS A 389 -6.60 7.05 -14.44
C CYS A 389 -6.30 7.72 -15.79
N GLY A 390 -6.46 6.99 -16.89
CA GLY A 390 -6.23 7.51 -18.24
C GLY A 390 -7.30 8.49 -18.72
N ILE A 391 -8.48 8.48 -18.11
CA ILE A 391 -9.59 9.40 -18.40
C ILE A 391 -9.48 10.63 -17.47
N PHE A 392 -9.66 10.42 -16.17
CA PHE A 392 -9.76 11.49 -15.16
C PHE A 392 -8.40 12.06 -14.72
N GLY A 393 -7.28 11.42 -15.10
CA GLY A 393 -5.94 12.00 -14.94
C GLY A 393 -5.59 13.04 -16.01
N GLN A 394 -6.37 13.15 -17.08
CA GLN A 394 -6.14 14.15 -18.13
C GLN A 394 -6.46 15.57 -17.66
N GLN A 395 -5.66 16.55 -18.08
CA GLN A 395 -5.86 17.97 -17.79
C GLN A 395 -7.22 18.50 -18.26
N ALA A 396 -7.75 17.97 -19.37
CA ALA A 396 -9.06 18.33 -19.89
C ALA A 396 -10.22 18.05 -18.90
N LEU A 397 -10.04 17.10 -17.97
CA LEU A 397 -10.99 16.77 -16.90
C LEU A 397 -10.52 17.26 -15.52
N GLY A 398 -9.54 18.16 -15.47
CA GLY A 398 -9.00 18.74 -14.24
C GLY A 398 -7.93 17.90 -13.55
N GLY A 399 -7.47 16.80 -14.16
CA GLY A 399 -6.33 16.02 -13.65
C GLY A 399 -4.98 16.70 -13.90
N LEU A 400 -3.92 16.17 -13.30
CA LEU A 400 -2.57 16.76 -13.40
C LEU A 400 -1.86 16.48 -14.74
N GLY A 401 -2.36 15.54 -15.55
CA GLY A 401 -1.75 15.14 -16.82
C GLY A 401 -0.68 14.06 -16.66
N GLY A 402 0.18 13.93 -17.66
CA GLY A 402 1.23 12.89 -17.69
C GLY A 402 0.73 11.47 -17.96
N VAL A 403 -0.52 11.33 -18.42
CA VAL A 403 -1.16 10.05 -18.72
C VAL A 403 -1.66 10.00 -20.16
N SER A 404 -1.73 8.78 -20.69
CA SER A 404 -2.31 8.47 -22.00
C SER A 404 -3.33 7.35 -21.85
N LEU A 405 -4.53 7.52 -22.42
CA LEU A 405 -5.56 6.49 -22.37
C LEU A 405 -5.09 5.19 -23.04
N ALA A 406 -4.27 5.29 -24.09
CA ALA A 406 -3.69 4.13 -24.76
C ALA A 406 -2.72 3.37 -23.85
N SER A 407 -1.79 4.08 -23.19
CA SER A 407 -0.87 3.47 -22.21
C SER A 407 -1.60 2.81 -21.05
N GLN A 408 -2.65 3.46 -20.53
CA GLN A 408 -3.49 2.90 -19.49
C GLN A 408 -4.23 1.64 -19.92
N ALA A 409 -4.78 1.62 -21.15
CA ALA A 409 -5.47 0.45 -21.68
C ALA A 409 -4.51 -0.72 -21.89
N LEU A 410 -3.34 -0.48 -22.50
CA LEU A 410 -2.34 -1.51 -22.76
C LEU A 410 -1.68 -2.04 -21.49
N GLY A 411 -1.32 -1.16 -20.56
CA GLY A 411 -0.76 -1.55 -19.25
C GLY A 411 -1.77 -2.36 -18.43
N SER A 412 -3.04 -1.95 -18.42
CA SER A 412 -4.11 -2.71 -17.77
C SER A 412 -4.31 -4.08 -18.41
N LEU A 413 -4.35 -4.16 -19.75
CA LEU A 413 -4.49 -5.43 -20.49
C LEU A 413 -3.29 -6.36 -20.26
N LEU A 414 -2.08 -5.81 -20.20
CA LEU A 414 -0.89 -6.59 -19.88
C LEU A 414 -0.99 -7.17 -18.47
N GLY A 415 -1.40 -6.37 -17.47
CA GLY A 415 -1.64 -6.84 -16.11
C GLY A 415 -2.65 -7.98 -16.04
N VAL A 416 -3.78 -7.85 -16.75
CA VAL A 416 -4.78 -8.93 -16.89
C VAL A 416 -4.17 -10.19 -17.49
N THR A 417 -3.40 -10.04 -18.57
CA THR A 417 -2.81 -11.16 -19.32
C THR A 417 -1.80 -11.91 -18.46
N VAL A 418 -0.87 -11.18 -17.82
CA VAL A 418 0.15 -11.76 -16.92
C VAL A 418 -0.51 -12.45 -15.73
N ALA A 419 -1.50 -11.81 -15.11
CA ALA A 419 -2.20 -12.36 -13.96
C ALA A 419 -2.98 -13.63 -14.29
N PHE A 420 -3.80 -13.60 -15.33
CA PHE A 420 -4.63 -14.74 -15.69
C PHE A 420 -3.79 -15.92 -16.19
N ALA A 421 -2.77 -15.66 -17.04
CA ALA A 421 -1.85 -16.69 -17.51
C ALA A 421 -1.00 -17.27 -16.36
N GLY A 422 -0.47 -16.41 -15.49
CA GLY A 422 0.26 -16.83 -14.29
C GLY A 422 -0.61 -17.64 -13.33
N GLY A 423 -1.89 -17.27 -13.18
CA GLY A 423 -2.87 -18.00 -12.38
C GLY A 423 -3.17 -19.38 -12.95
N LEU A 424 -3.40 -19.49 -14.26
CA LEU A 424 -3.58 -20.77 -14.94
C LEU A 424 -2.35 -21.66 -14.80
N LEU A 425 -1.15 -21.08 -14.92
CA LEU A 425 0.10 -21.81 -14.77
C LEU A 425 0.27 -22.34 -13.35
N VAL A 426 0.21 -21.47 -12.33
CA VAL A 426 0.45 -21.86 -10.94
C VAL A 426 -0.63 -22.80 -10.42
N TYR A 427 -1.90 -22.44 -10.55
CA TYR A 427 -2.99 -23.29 -10.06
C TYR A 427 -3.18 -24.54 -10.91
N GLY A 428 -2.85 -24.48 -12.21
CA GLY A 428 -2.79 -25.66 -13.07
C GLY A 428 -1.73 -26.66 -12.61
N LEU A 429 -0.53 -26.16 -12.28
CA LEU A 429 0.56 -26.97 -11.73
C LEU A 429 0.18 -27.57 -10.38
N MET A 430 -0.36 -26.76 -9.45
CA MET A 430 -0.79 -27.27 -8.13
C MET A 430 -1.90 -28.30 -8.25
N LYS A 431 -2.84 -28.10 -9.18
CA LYS A 431 -3.92 -29.06 -9.46
C LYS A 431 -3.37 -30.38 -9.99
N ALA A 432 -2.37 -30.34 -10.87
CA ALA A 432 -1.76 -31.53 -11.45
C ALA A 432 -0.88 -32.31 -10.45
N LEU A 433 -0.14 -31.62 -9.58
CA LEU A 433 0.83 -32.25 -8.67
C LEU A 433 0.25 -32.66 -7.33
N LEU A 434 -0.57 -31.80 -6.71
CA LEU A 434 -1.02 -31.98 -5.32
C LEU A 434 -2.55 -32.08 -5.21
N GLY A 435 -3.28 -31.60 -6.21
CA GLY A 435 -4.71 -31.35 -6.13
C GLY A 435 -5.01 -30.15 -5.25
N ILE A 436 -5.92 -29.27 -5.70
CA ILE A 436 -6.21 -27.99 -5.03
C ILE A 436 -7.53 -27.98 -4.25
N ARG A 437 -8.37 -29.01 -4.42
CA ARG A 437 -9.73 -29.06 -3.86
C ARG A 437 -9.85 -30.07 -2.74
N LEU A 438 -10.56 -29.70 -1.66
CA LEU A 438 -10.99 -30.63 -0.62
C LEU A 438 -11.91 -31.72 -1.18
N SER A 439 -11.93 -32.89 -0.54
CA SER A 439 -12.90 -33.94 -0.85
C SER A 439 -14.33 -33.44 -0.56
N GLN A 440 -15.33 -34.11 -1.12
CA GLN A 440 -16.73 -33.77 -0.86
C GLN A 440 -17.09 -33.89 0.63
N GLU A 441 -16.53 -34.90 1.30
CA GLU A 441 -16.72 -35.14 2.74
C GLU A 441 -16.03 -34.06 3.57
N GLU A 442 -14.80 -33.68 3.24
CA GLU A 442 -14.07 -32.60 3.91
C GLU A 442 -14.79 -31.25 3.73
N GLU A 443 -15.28 -30.96 2.53
CA GLU A 443 -16.07 -29.75 2.26
C GLU A 443 -17.42 -29.80 3.01
N TYR A 444 -18.01 -30.98 3.21
CA TYR A 444 -19.23 -31.16 3.99
C TYR A 444 -18.99 -30.88 5.48
N TYR A 445 -17.95 -31.45 6.09
CA TYR A 445 -17.58 -31.17 7.48
C TYR A 445 -17.09 -29.73 7.69
N GLY A 446 -16.53 -29.12 6.64
CA GLY A 446 -15.94 -27.79 6.69
C GLY A 446 -14.43 -27.85 6.90
N ALA A 447 -13.74 -26.83 6.40
CA ALA A 447 -12.29 -26.71 6.43
C ALA A 447 -11.75 -26.68 7.88
N ASP A 448 -12.52 -26.16 8.83
CA ASP A 448 -12.11 -26.05 10.23
C ASP A 448 -11.86 -27.42 10.85
N LEU A 449 -12.84 -28.33 10.75
CA LEU A 449 -12.69 -29.71 11.25
C LEU A 449 -11.83 -30.57 10.34
N SER A 450 -11.87 -30.35 9.03
CA SER A 450 -11.13 -31.19 8.08
C SER A 450 -9.63 -30.92 8.10
N ILE A 451 -9.23 -29.67 8.29
CA ILE A 451 -7.82 -29.24 8.24
C ILE A 451 -7.28 -28.98 9.65
N HIS A 452 -7.98 -28.16 10.43
CA HIS A 452 -7.50 -27.65 11.73
C HIS A 452 -7.98 -28.46 12.93
N LYS A 453 -8.89 -29.42 12.71
CA LYS A 453 -9.43 -30.35 13.73
C LYS A 453 -10.13 -29.67 14.90
N ILE A 454 -10.61 -28.44 14.71
CA ILE A 454 -11.33 -27.66 15.73
C ILE A 454 -12.30 -26.69 15.08
N GLY A 455 -13.46 -26.45 15.69
CA GLY A 455 -14.41 -25.41 15.28
C GLY A 455 -14.07 -24.04 15.86
N ALA A 456 -14.59 -22.97 15.26
CA ALA A 456 -14.35 -21.60 15.71
C ALA A 456 -14.97 -21.26 17.08
N ILE A 457 -16.05 -21.96 17.44
CA ILE A 457 -16.76 -21.80 18.71
C ILE A 457 -16.72 -23.15 19.43
N SER A 458 -16.37 -23.14 20.72
CA SER A 458 -16.53 -24.31 21.57
C SER A 458 -18.02 -24.62 21.71
N HIS A 459 -18.45 -25.77 21.22
CA HIS A 459 -19.73 -26.33 21.63
C HIS A 459 -19.50 -26.92 23.03
N GLU A 460 -20.18 -26.36 24.04
CA GLU A 460 -20.25 -26.97 25.38
C GLU A 460 -20.78 -28.40 25.31
#